data_AF-A0A969ENU9-F1
#
_entry.id   AF-A0A969ENU9-F1
#
_cell.length_a   1.000
_cell.length_b   1.000
_cell.length_c   1.000
_cell.angle_alpha   90.00
_cell.angle_beta   90.00
_cell.angle_gamma   90.00
#
_symmetry.space_group_name_H-M   'P 1'
#
loop_
_entity.id
_entity.type
_entity.pdbx_description
1 polymer ?
#
loop_
_entity_poly.entity_id
_entity_poly.type
_entity_poly.pdbx_seq_one_letter_code
_entity_poly.pdbx_strand_id
1 'polypeptide(L)'
;MSSEIYYERGKYIAPPTTIYAEWFGVDIPNPCRKYHITAAVESGRAVVDIVLPYLKSVKIGHKVVQNRAFHCQQTSGIYRESIGKFITVYMPPSFGEKNQIMTGLFVELVRAAESGVKPGPWPLFRHQDYAPDQTKVFEKPVYLAPANKRFIFGGYVCNSED
;
A
#
# COMPACT_ATOMS: atom_id res chain seq x y z
N MET A 1 -19.70 7.63 15.33
CA MET A 1 -18.38 8.28 15.13
C MET A 1 -18.12 8.37 13.64
N SER A 2 -17.83 9.55 13.10
CA SER A 2 -17.46 9.70 11.68
C SER A 2 -16.16 8.94 11.43
N SER A 3 -16.17 7.94 10.55
CA SER A 3 -14.97 7.24 10.14
C SER A 3 -14.16 8.17 9.23
N GLU A 4 -13.01 8.62 9.69
CA GLU A 4 -12.06 9.37 8.87
C GLU A 4 -11.80 8.66 7.53
N ILE A 5 -12.02 9.35 6.40
CA ILE A 5 -11.90 8.81 5.04
C ILE A 5 -10.55 9.18 4.45
N TYR A 6 -9.80 8.20 3.97
CA TYR A 6 -8.42 8.37 3.50
C TYR A 6 -8.27 8.82 2.05
N TYR A 7 -9.37 9.00 1.33
CA TYR A 7 -9.34 9.36 -0.08
C TYR A 7 -10.22 10.58 -0.37
N GLU A 8 -9.93 11.24 -1.50
CA GLU A 8 -10.72 12.37 -1.99
C GLU A 8 -11.98 11.83 -2.69
N ARG A 9 -13.17 12.12 -2.14
CA ARG A 9 -14.45 11.70 -2.73
C ARG A 9 -14.59 12.24 -4.15
N GLY A 10 -15.10 11.41 -5.06
CA GLY A 10 -15.24 11.75 -6.48
C GLY A 10 -13.95 11.58 -7.31
N LYS A 11 -12.80 11.31 -6.69
CA LYS A 11 -11.56 10.91 -7.40
C LYS A 11 -11.28 9.41 -7.33
N TYR A 12 -11.91 8.70 -6.39
CA TYR A 12 -11.75 7.27 -6.18
C TYR A 12 -13.08 6.55 -6.30
N ILE A 13 -13.04 5.32 -6.80
CA ILE A 13 -14.14 4.36 -6.76
C ILE A 13 -13.96 3.53 -5.49
N ALA A 14 -14.98 3.50 -4.63
CA ALA A 14 -14.96 2.76 -3.37
C ALA A 14 -16.09 1.72 -3.36
N PRO A 15 -15.90 0.53 -3.97
CA PRO A 15 -16.93 -0.50 -3.99
C PRO A 15 -17.23 -0.99 -2.58
N PRO A 16 -18.50 -1.32 -2.25
CA PRO A 16 -18.86 -1.82 -0.92
C PRO A 16 -18.32 -3.22 -0.62
N THR A 17 -17.88 -3.96 -1.64
CA THR A 17 -17.37 -5.33 -1.55
C THR A 17 -15.91 -5.41 -1.14
N THR A 18 -15.23 -4.28 -0.96
CA THR A 18 -13.81 -4.23 -0.62
C THR A 18 -13.51 -3.15 0.41
N ILE A 19 -12.39 -3.28 1.12
CA ILE A 19 -11.90 -2.24 2.03
C ILE A 19 -11.17 -1.10 1.32
N TYR A 20 -10.97 -1.20 0.00
CA TYR A 20 -10.13 -0.28 -0.77
C TYR A 20 -10.96 0.73 -1.57
N ALA A 21 -10.42 1.93 -1.70
CA ALA A 21 -10.80 2.92 -2.70
C ALA A 21 -9.72 2.92 -3.78
N GLU A 22 -10.12 2.80 -5.04
CA GLU A 22 -9.23 2.75 -6.20
C GLU A 22 -9.25 4.08 -6.94
N TRP A 23 -8.07 4.58 -7.31
CA TRP A 23 -7.95 5.83 -8.03
C TRP A 23 -8.33 5.67 -9.50
N PHE A 24 -9.29 6.48 -9.96
CA PHE A 24 -9.79 6.44 -11.34
C PHE A 24 -8.83 7.09 -12.34
N GLY A 25 -8.89 6.66 -13.61
CA GLY A 25 -8.36 7.42 -14.75
C GLY A 25 -6.93 7.09 -15.15
N VAL A 26 -6.40 5.94 -14.76
CA VAL A 26 -5.11 5.42 -15.23
C VAL A 26 -5.27 3.95 -15.58
N ASP A 27 -4.83 3.57 -16.78
CA ASP A 27 -4.72 2.16 -17.17
C ASP A 27 -3.65 1.50 -16.31
N ILE A 28 -4.05 0.57 -15.44
CA ILE A 28 -3.11 -0.25 -14.68
C ILE A 28 -2.42 -1.19 -15.67
N PRO A 29 -1.07 -1.16 -15.80
CA PRO A 29 -0.37 -2.04 -16.73
C PRO A 29 -0.64 -3.51 -16.43
N ASN A 30 -0.74 -4.34 -17.47
CA ASN A 30 -0.76 -5.79 -17.31
C ASN A 30 0.29 -6.42 -18.26
N PRO A 31 1.34 -7.10 -17.75
CA PRO A 31 1.63 -7.26 -16.33
C PRO A 31 2.01 -5.93 -15.66
N CYS A 32 1.75 -5.78 -14.37
CA CYS A 32 2.25 -4.67 -13.55
C CYS A 32 3.25 -5.14 -12.50
N ARG A 33 4.04 -4.21 -11.98
CA ARG A 33 4.77 -4.38 -10.73
C ARG A 33 3.97 -3.80 -9.57
N LYS A 34 3.84 -4.56 -8.48
CA LYS A 34 3.03 -4.19 -7.31
C LYS A 34 3.90 -3.85 -6.10
N TYR A 35 3.56 -2.76 -5.43
CA TYR A 35 4.18 -2.33 -4.18
C TYR A 35 3.12 -2.09 -3.11
N HIS A 36 3.50 -2.31 -1.86
CA HIS A 36 2.67 -2.04 -0.70
C HIS A 36 3.35 -1.02 0.19
N ILE A 37 2.61 0.04 0.52
CA ILE A 37 3.02 1.02 1.52
C ILE A 37 2.19 0.77 2.77
N THR A 38 2.86 0.52 3.89
CA THR A 38 2.22 0.25 5.19
C THR A 38 2.06 1.55 5.98
N ALA A 39 1.06 1.60 6.86
CA ALA A 39 0.91 2.69 7.84
C ALA A 39 0.38 2.12 9.15
N ALA A 40 0.83 2.65 10.29
CA ALA A 40 0.13 2.42 11.54
C ALA A 40 -1.24 3.12 11.48
N VAL A 41 -2.24 2.61 12.21
CA VAL A 41 -3.61 3.15 12.17
C VAL A 41 -3.64 4.64 12.53
N GLU A 42 -2.88 5.04 13.54
CA GLU A 42 -2.72 6.44 13.97
C GLU A 42 -1.96 7.31 12.97
N SER A 43 -1.19 6.70 12.07
CA SER A 43 -0.39 7.39 11.04
C SER A 43 -1.03 7.39 9.66
N GLY A 44 -2.20 6.74 9.50
CA GLY A 44 -2.85 6.53 8.21
C GLY A 44 -3.06 7.83 7.43
N ARG A 45 -3.53 8.90 8.09
CA ARG A 45 -3.69 10.22 7.47
C ARG A 45 -2.38 10.80 6.97
N ALA A 46 -1.36 10.86 7.83
CA ALA A 46 -0.07 11.44 7.46
C ALA A 46 0.56 10.69 6.28
N VAL A 47 0.48 9.36 6.27
CA VAL A 47 0.98 8.54 5.14
C VAL A 47 0.20 8.84 3.86
N VAL A 48 -1.13 8.97 3.93
CA VAL A 48 -1.98 9.36 2.79
C VAL A 48 -1.60 10.73 2.23
N ASP A 49 -1.41 11.71 3.10
CA ASP A 49 -1.12 13.10 2.72
C ASP A 49 0.27 13.23 2.07
N ILE A 50 1.20 12.33 2.40
CA ILE A 50 2.51 12.22 1.75
C ILE A 50 2.38 11.49 0.40
N VAL A 51 1.72 10.34 0.38
CA VAL A 51 1.80 9.39 -0.74
C VAL A 51 0.85 9.74 -1.88
N LEU A 52 -0.43 9.99 -1.59
CA LEU A 52 -1.45 10.10 -2.64
C LEU A 52 -1.24 11.31 -3.54
N PRO A 53 -0.89 12.52 -3.05
CA PRO A 53 -0.62 13.65 -3.93
C PRO A 53 0.51 13.38 -4.93
N TYR A 54 1.57 12.70 -4.49
CA TYR A 54 2.69 12.34 -5.35
C TYR A 54 2.27 11.31 -6.40
N LEU A 55 1.60 10.21 -6.02
CA LEU A 55 1.13 9.21 -6.99
C LEU A 55 0.16 9.79 -8.01
N LYS A 56 -0.72 10.71 -7.60
CA LYS A 56 -1.63 11.42 -8.50
C LYS A 56 -0.88 12.32 -9.48
N SER A 57 0.16 13.04 -9.04
CA SER A 57 0.90 13.97 -9.90
C SER A 57 1.68 13.25 -11.02
N VAL A 58 2.15 12.03 -10.75
CA VAL A 58 2.85 11.17 -11.73
C VAL A 58 1.94 10.15 -12.43
N LYS A 59 0.62 10.24 -12.21
CA LYS A 59 -0.39 9.36 -12.84
C LYS A 59 -0.12 7.87 -12.69
N ILE A 60 0.20 7.42 -11.47
CA ILE A 60 0.40 6.00 -11.17
C ILE A 60 -0.88 5.39 -10.60
N GLY A 61 -1.34 4.28 -11.17
CA GLY A 61 -2.49 3.53 -10.66
C GLY A 61 -2.27 3.04 -9.23
N HIS A 62 -3.24 3.25 -8.35
CA HIS A 62 -3.12 2.87 -6.94
C HIS A 62 -4.49 2.74 -6.28
N LYS A 63 -4.50 2.03 -5.15
CA LYS A 63 -5.65 1.95 -4.25
C LYS A 63 -5.20 2.13 -2.80
N VAL A 64 -6.11 2.62 -1.96
CA VAL A 64 -5.87 2.90 -0.53
C VAL A 64 -7.02 2.34 0.29
N VAL A 65 -6.77 1.92 1.53
CA VAL A 65 -7.87 1.57 2.45
C VAL A 65 -8.83 2.74 2.58
N GLN A 66 -10.14 2.51 2.50
CA GLN A 66 -11.14 3.57 2.35
C GLN A 66 -11.18 4.53 3.55
N ASN A 67 -11.12 3.99 4.77
CA ASN A 67 -11.31 4.77 5.98
C ASN A 67 -10.64 4.12 7.19
N ARG A 68 -10.56 4.87 8.30
CA ARG A 68 -9.92 4.43 9.55
C ARG A 68 -10.54 3.16 10.13
N ALA A 69 -11.85 2.98 10.03
CA ALA A 69 -12.51 1.78 10.55
C ALA A 69 -12.04 0.52 9.79
N PHE A 70 -11.98 0.58 8.47
CA PHE A 70 -11.41 -0.52 7.68
C PHE A 70 -9.92 -0.73 7.91
N HIS A 71 -9.15 0.34 8.17
CA HIS A 71 -7.73 0.20 8.51
C HIS A 71 -7.52 -0.52 9.86
N CYS A 72 -8.38 -0.26 10.86
CA CYS A 72 -8.42 -1.08 12.08
C CYS A 72 -8.74 -2.55 11.76
N GLN A 73 -9.77 -2.80 10.96
CA GLN A 73 -10.19 -4.16 10.60
C GLN A 73 -9.13 -4.92 9.79
N GLN A 74 -8.36 -4.23 8.96
CA GLN A 74 -7.22 -4.78 8.22
C GLN A 74 -6.06 -5.17 9.16
N THR A 75 -5.88 -4.44 10.26
CA THR A 75 -4.77 -4.64 11.20
C THR A 75 -5.04 -5.77 12.19
N SER A 76 -6.25 -5.82 12.76
CA SER A 76 -6.57 -6.75 13.86
C SER A 76 -7.95 -7.41 13.75
N GLY A 77 -8.67 -7.18 12.66
CA GLY A 77 -10.05 -7.65 12.48
C GLY A 77 -10.23 -8.62 11.33
N ILE A 78 -11.40 -8.54 10.69
CA ILE A 78 -11.86 -9.52 9.70
C ILE A 78 -11.12 -9.46 8.36
N TYR A 79 -10.34 -8.41 8.11
CA TYR A 79 -9.58 -8.21 6.86
C TYR A 79 -8.07 -8.42 7.06
N ARG A 80 -7.68 -9.26 8.02
CA ARG A 80 -6.28 -9.49 8.39
C ARG A 80 -5.44 -10.14 7.27
N GLU A 81 -6.05 -10.81 6.32
CA GLU A 81 -5.39 -11.28 5.08
C GLU A 81 -4.85 -10.14 4.22
N SER A 82 -5.39 -8.94 4.42
CA SER A 82 -4.97 -7.70 3.79
C SER A 82 -3.99 -6.88 4.65
N ILE A 83 -3.52 -7.40 5.79
CA ILE A 83 -2.64 -6.67 6.72
C ILE A 83 -1.42 -6.06 6.00
N GLY A 84 -1.05 -4.84 6.39
CA GLY A 84 0.09 -4.11 5.85
C GLY A 84 -0.09 -3.54 4.43
N LYS A 85 -1.16 -3.92 3.72
CA LYS A 85 -1.45 -3.40 2.37
C LYS A 85 -2.26 -2.11 2.45
N PHE A 86 -1.77 -1.09 3.16
CA PHE A 86 -2.54 0.13 3.41
C PHE A 86 -2.75 0.95 2.12
N ILE A 87 -1.69 1.11 1.32
CA ILE A 87 -1.75 1.59 -0.06
C ILE A 87 -1.10 0.53 -0.96
N THR A 88 -1.76 0.17 -2.05
CA THR A 88 -1.18 -0.65 -3.13
C THR A 88 -0.90 0.23 -4.33
N VAL A 89 0.32 0.18 -4.85
CA VAL A 89 0.78 0.94 -6.02
C VAL A 89 1.05 -0.02 -7.17
N TYR A 90 0.55 0.32 -8.36
CA TYR A 90 0.70 -0.48 -9.58
C TYR A 90 1.53 0.31 -10.60
N MET A 91 2.69 -0.22 -10.97
CA MET A 91 3.61 0.41 -11.93
C MET A 91 3.86 -0.47 -13.15
N PRO A 92 4.36 0.08 -14.26
CA PRO A 92 4.82 -0.71 -15.38
C PRO A 92 5.89 -1.73 -14.96
N PRO A 93 5.95 -2.92 -15.60
CA PRO A 93 6.85 -4.00 -15.20
C PRO A 93 8.33 -3.63 -15.43
N SER A 94 8.58 -2.70 -16.36
CA SER A 94 9.88 -2.11 -16.68
C SER A 94 10.47 -1.27 -15.56
N PHE A 95 9.65 -0.84 -14.58
CA PHE A 95 10.16 -0.10 -13.44
C PHE A 95 10.92 -1.07 -12.53
N GLY A 96 12.18 -0.79 -12.25
CA GLY A 96 12.95 -1.57 -11.28
C GLY A 96 12.39 -1.46 -9.87
N GLU A 97 12.76 -2.42 -9.00
CA GLU A 97 12.29 -2.47 -7.61
C GLU A 97 12.51 -1.14 -6.86
N LYS A 98 13.69 -0.53 -7.01
CA LYS A 98 14.08 0.77 -6.43
C LYS A 98 14.10 1.89 -7.47
N ASN A 99 12.96 2.13 -8.12
CA ASN A 99 12.82 3.24 -9.07
C ASN A 99 12.72 4.60 -8.38
N GLN A 100 12.83 5.68 -9.16
CA GLN A 100 12.82 7.06 -8.65
C GLN A 100 11.54 7.42 -7.88
N ILE A 101 10.38 6.92 -8.31
CA ILE A 101 9.08 7.19 -7.67
C ILE A 101 9.06 6.59 -6.26
N MET A 102 9.41 5.31 -6.13
CA MET A 102 9.46 4.64 -4.82
C MET A 102 10.53 5.24 -3.92
N THR A 103 11.64 5.70 -4.50
CA THR A 103 12.76 6.28 -3.75
C THR A 103 12.37 7.65 -3.19
N GLY A 104 11.71 8.49 -3.99
CA GLY A 104 11.16 9.77 -3.53
C GLY A 104 10.16 9.58 -2.39
N LEU A 105 9.20 8.67 -2.54
CA LEU A 105 8.23 8.36 -1.49
C LEU A 105 8.90 7.83 -0.21
N PHE A 106 9.89 6.94 -0.35
CA PHE A 106 10.60 6.39 0.79
C PHE A 106 11.31 7.48 1.60
N VAL A 107 11.99 8.43 0.93
CA VAL A 107 12.68 9.53 1.60
C VAL A 107 11.70 10.40 2.40
N GLU A 108 10.57 10.76 1.82
CA GLU A 108 9.56 11.58 2.51
C GLU A 108 8.94 10.84 3.70
N LEU A 109 8.64 9.55 3.56
CA LEU A 109 8.11 8.73 4.66
C LEU A 109 9.13 8.55 5.79
N VAL A 110 10.41 8.38 5.48
CA VAL A 110 11.48 8.32 6.48
C VAL A 110 11.63 9.66 7.21
N ARG A 111 11.57 10.79 6.50
CA ARG A 111 11.58 12.13 7.11
C ARG A 111 10.40 12.30 8.06
N ALA A 112 9.20 11.90 7.63
CA ALA A 112 8.00 11.97 8.46
C ALA A 112 8.10 11.07 9.70
N ALA A 113 8.82 9.95 9.62
CA ALA A 113 9.07 9.08 10.76
C ALA A 113 9.89 9.75 11.87
N GLU A 114 10.75 10.71 11.55
CA GLU A 114 11.45 11.53 12.56
C GLU A 114 10.47 12.40 13.37
N SER A 115 9.29 12.69 12.80
CA SER A 115 8.21 13.44 13.46
C SER A 115 7.10 12.53 14.02
N GLY A 116 7.34 11.22 14.11
CA GLY A 116 6.45 10.27 14.77
C GLY A 116 5.47 9.53 13.86
N VAL A 117 5.55 9.68 12.53
CA VAL A 117 4.79 8.84 11.59
C VAL A 117 5.35 7.42 11.62
N LYS A 118 4.49 6.42 11.81
CA LYS A 118 4.91 5.02 11.97
C LYS A 118 4.46 4.14 10.81
N PRO A 119 5.32 3.22 10.34
CA PRO A 119 4.89 2.19 9.42
C PRO A 119 3.94 1.23 10.11
N GLY A 120 3.13 0.54 9.29
CA GLY A 120 2.21 -0.48 9.75
C GLY A 120 2.89 -1.84 9.92
N PRO A 121 2.11 -2.87 10.29
CA PRO A 121 2.56 -4.26 10.22
C PRO A 121 3.02 -4.61 8.80
N TRP A 122 3.96 -5.55 8.70
CA TRP A 122 4.48 -5.97 7.39
C TRP A 122 3.40 -6.68 6.58
N PRO A 123 3.34 -6.45 5.26
CA PRO A 123 2.32 -7.08 4.45
C PRO A 123 2.53 -8.59 4.38
N LEU A 124 1.44 -9.33 4.48
CA LEU A 124 1.42 -10.77 4.22
C LEU A 124 1.22 -11.02 2.74
N PHE A 125 2.15 -11.75 2.13
CA PHE A 125 1.95 -12.39 0.85
C PHE A 125 1.41 -13.81 1.08
N ARG A 126 0.52 -14.25 0.19
CA ARG A 126 0.12 -15.65 0.10
C ARG A 126 0.77 -16.20 -1.16
N HIS A 127 1.73 -17.11 -1.02
CA HIS A 127 2.15 -17.90 -2.18
C HIS A 127 0.96 -18.74 -2.65
N GLN A 128 0.63 -18.72 -3.94
CA GLN A 128 -0.49 -19.52 -4.45
C GLN A 128 -0.11 -21.01 -4.61
N ASP A 129 1.20 -21.32 -4.65
CA ASP A 129 1.74 -22.65 -4.93
C ASP A 129 1.82 -23.60 -3.73
N TYR A 130 1.40 -23.17 -2.52
CA TYR A 130 1.46 -23.99 -1.31
C TYR A 130 0.10 -24.07 -0.59
N ALA A 131 -0.05 -25.03 0.33
CA ALA A 131 -1.27 -25.21 1.12
C ALA A 131 -1.60 -23.97 1.98
N PRO A 132 -2.88 -23.65 2.26
CA PRO A 132 -3.29 -22.40 2.94
C PRO A 132 -2.60 -22.10 4.29
N ASP A 133 -2.13 -23.13 4.98
CA ASP A 133 -1.42 -23.09 6.26
C ASP A 133 0.10 -22.86 6.12
N GLN A 134 0.67 -23.07 4.93
CA GLN A 134 2.11 -22.95 4.64
C GLN A 134 2.48 -21.71 3.79
N THR A 135 1.53 -20.84 3.46
CA THR A 135 1.68 -19.82 2.40
C THR A 135 1.94 -18.40 2.86
N LYS A 136 1.89 -18.13 4.17
CA LYS A 136 1.97 -16.76 4.71
C LYS A 136 3.42 -16.34 4.93
N VAL A 137 4.03 -15.79 3.88
CA VAL A 137 5.36 -15.19 3.95
C VAL A 137 5.20 -13.68 4.00
N PHE A 138 6.00 -13.00 4.84
CA PHE A 138 6.02 -11.54 4.81
C PHE A 138 6.68 -11.05 3.54
N GLU A 139 6.10 -10.03 2.92
CA GLU A 139 6.77 -9.33 1.83
C GLU A 139 8.09 -8.74 2.32
N LYS A 140 9.09 -8.73 1.45
CA LYS A 140 10.38 -8.13 1.77
C LYS A 140 10.30 -6.61 1.65
N PRO A 141 10.96 -5.86 2.55
CA PRO A 141 11.06 -4.41 2.41
C PRO A 141 11.93 -4.09 1.19
N VAL A 142 11.48 -3.12 0.38
CA VAL A 142 12.24 -2.65 -0.79
C VAL A 142 13.53 -1.95 -0.35
N TYR A 143 13.48 -1.23 0.77
CA TYR A 143 14.60 -0.48 1.31
C TYR A 143 15.10 -1.08 2.63
N LEU A 144 16.41 -1.18 2.77
CA LEU A 144 17.04 -1.55 4.04
C LEU A 144 17.00 -0.35 4.97
N ALA A 145 16.24 -0.48 6.07
CA ALA A 145 16.08 0.53 7.09
C ALA A 145 15.81 -0.11 8.47
N PRO A 146 15.94 0.64 9.58
CA PRO A 146 15.39 0.23 10.87
C PRO A 146 13.90 -0.12 10.77
N ALA A 147 13.40 -1.03 11.61
CA ALA A 147 12.02 -1.53 11.50
C ALA A 147 10.96 -0.42 11.57
N ASN A 148 11.18 0.61 12.39
CA ASN A 148 10.34 1.80 12.51
C ASN A 148 10.40 2.75 11.29
N LYS A 149 11.16 2.40 10.25
CA LYS A 149 11.33 3.18 9.01
C LYS A 149 11.07 2.33 7.76
N ARG A 150 10.55 1.11 7.89
CA ARG A 150 10.20 0.22 6.76
C ARG A 150 8.76 0.45 6.33
N PHE A 151 8.56 1.32 5.35
CA PHE A 151 7.24 1.64 4.83
C PHE A 151 6.88 0.89 3.55
N ILE A 152 7.86 0.62 2.67
CA ILE A 152 7.61 0.13 1.31
C ILE A 152 8.07 -1.31 1.16
N PHE A 153 7.17 -2.16 0.68
CA PHE A 153 7.34 -3.59 0.49
C PHE A 153 6.93 -4.01 -0.93
N GLY A 154 7.40 -5.18 -1.35
CA GLY A 154 6.99 -5.79 -2.61
C GLY A 154 7.96 -5.48 -3.75
N GLY A 155 7.41 -5.03 -4.87
CA GLY A 155 8.16 -4.88 -6.12
C GLY A 155 8.22 -6.17 -6.94
N TYR A 156 7.25 -7.07 -6.80
CA TYR A 156 7.10 -8.24 -7.67
C TYR A 156 6.20 -7.95 -8.86
N VAL A 157 6.45 -8.63 -9.97
CA VAL A 157 5.63 -8.55 -11.18
C VAL A 157 4.39 -9.44 -10.97
N CYS A 158 3.20 -8.91 -11.23
CA CYS A 158 1.97 -9.70 -11.32
C CYS A 158 2.06 -10.55 -12.59
N ASN A 159 1.87 -11.85 -12.47
CA ASN A 159 1.84 -12.71 -13.65
C ASN A 159 0.54 -12.45 -14.42
N SER A 160 0.61 -12.46 -15.76
CA SER A 160 -0.55 -12.28 -16.63
C SER A 160 -1.51 -13.48 -16.66
N GLU A 161 -1.18 -14.55 -15.92
CA GLU A 161 -1.98 -15.77 -15.78
C GLU A 161 -2.68 -15.87 -14.40
N ASP A 162 -2.60 -14.82 -13.57
CA ASP A 162 -3.36 -14.67 -12.31
C ASP A 162 -4.76 -14.09 -12.55
#